data_AF-A0A2S2PV29-F1
#
_entry.id   AF-A0A2S2PV29-F1
#
_cell.length_a   1.000
_cell.length_b   1.000
_cell.length_c   1.000
_cell.angle_alpha   90.00
_cell.angle_beta   90.00
_cell.angle_gamma   90.00
#
_symmetry.space_group_name_H-M   'P 1'
#
loop_
_entity.id
_entity.type
_entity.pdbx_description
1 polymer ?
#
loop_
_entity_poly.entity_id
_entity_poly.type
_entity_poly.pdbx_seq_one_letter_code
_entity_poly.pdbx_strand_id
1 'polypeptide(L)'
;SYFVFELLVYFLSIHGGASVHFLYAYKCIPKLKIPPLEPFLVPEVTLNKTSDALDLQTTMKQLKITGTTNVKVSKLNVDLTDLVGSVSLAFADLNVTTLYVIDALFMKMVPMIGQGQFNGTLSNVRVDLAGKAELSPKNDLGHSYLKIIQLKIKGFIGDARGHVVDTSGNPENVNITNAAIAFYEDYRREVLNILTPVIEEFCESVVLNVVNQALSTVPFEDMFAEDSK
;
A
#
# COMPACT_ATOMS: atom_id res chain seq x y z
N SER A 1 25.11 -9.08 -3.34
CA SER A 1 25.06 -8.06 -2.27
C SER A 1 23.82 -7.13 -2.32
N TYR A 2 22.70 -7.53 -2.94
CA TYR A 2 21.56 -6.62 -3.20
C TYR A 2 20.16 -7.21 -2.87
N PHE A 3 20.10 -8.46 -2.37
CA PHE A 3 18.91 -9.31 -2.42
C PHE A 3 17.65 -8.80 -1.70
N VAL A 4 17.77 -8.24 -0.48
CA VAL A 4 16.60 -7.91 0.37
C VAL A 4 15.71 -6.82 -0.23
N PHE A 5 16.32 -5.82 -0.84
CA PHE A 5 15.64 -4.67 -1.43
C PHE A 5 15.45 -4.85 -2.93
N GLU A 6 16.29 -5.65 -3.59
CA GLU A 6 15.94 -6.26 -4.88
C GLU A 6 14.64 -7.07 -4.77
N LEU A 7 14.37 -7.73 -3.64
CA LEU A 7 13.09 -8.41 -3.42
C LEU A 7 11.90 -7.43 -3.36
N LEU A 8 12.10 -6.26 -2.76
CA LEU A 8 11.10 -5.19 -2.69
C LEU A 8 10.93 -4.49 -4.05
N VAL A 9 11.99 -4.45 -4.87
CA VAL A 9 11.92 -4.02 -6.27
C VAL A 9 11.31 -5.11 -7.16
N TYR A 10 11.58 -6.39 -6.93
CA TYR A 10 10.94 -7.53 -7.60
C TYR A 10 9.43 -7.51 -7.36
N PHE A 11 9.02 -7.31 -6.11
CA PHE A 11 7.63 -7.10 -5.68
C PHE A 11 6.93 -6.04 -6.54
N LEU A 12 7.67 -5.04 -7.02
CA LEU A 12 7.11 -3.93 -7.79
C LEU A 12 7.29 -4.14 -9.30
N SER A 13 8.36 -4.80 -9.74
CA SER A 13 8.77 -4.82 -11.15
C SER A 13 8.28 -6.03 -11.97
N ILE A 14 7.41 -6.91 -11.43
CA ILE A 14 6.94 -8.12 -12.15
C ILE A 14 6.29 -7.80 -13.51
N HIS A 15 5.92 -6.55 -13.80
CA HIS A 15 5.24 -6.20 -15.05
C HIS A 15 5.68 -4.85 -15.67
N GLY A 16 6.73 -4.22 -15.16
CA GLY A 16 7.32 -2.99 -15.72
C GLY A 16 8.46 -3.33 -16.69
N GLY A 17 8.24 -3.10 -17.98
CA GLY A 17 9.20 -3.42 -19.04
C GLY A 17 10.61 -2.85 -18.81
N ALA A 18 11.59 -3.73 -19.04
CA ALA A 18 13.01 -3.46 -19.33
C ALA A 18 13.84 -2.76 -18.24
N SER A 19 13.99 -3.39 -17.05
CA SER A 19 15.23 -3.34 -16.23
C SER A 19 15.40 -4.54 -15.28
N VAL A 20 14.55 -5.57 -15.37
CA VAL A 20 14.40 -6.64 -14.34
C VAL A 20 15.24 -7.88 -14.66
N HIS A 21 16.07 -7.86 -15.70
CA HIS A 21 16.83 -9.04 -16.13
C HIS A 21 17.84 -9.55 -15.09
N PHE A 22 18.18 -8.76 -14.05
CA PHE A 22 19.08 -9.17 -12.97
C PHE A 22 18.39 -9.93 -11.81
N LEU A 23 17.06 -9.86 -11.69
CA LEU A 23 16.36 -10.36 -10.51
C LEU A 23 16.05 -11.87 -10.53
N TYR A 24 16.26 -12.56 -11.65
CA TYR A 24 16.00 -14.00 -11.76
C TYR A 24 17.09 -14.91 -11.16
N ALA A 25 18.21 -14.36 -10.70
CA ALA A 25 19.42 -15.13 -10.37
C ALA A 25 19.43 -15.81 -8.98
N TYR A 26 18.37 -15.70 -8.18
CA TYR A 26 18.38 -16.22 -6.81
C TYR A 26 17.25 -17.24 -6.55
N LYS A 27 17.64 -18.45 -6.11
CA LYS A 27 16.77 -19.60 -5.73
C LYS A 27 15.72 -19.28 -4.64
N CYS A 28 15.79 -18.11 -4.02
CA CYS A 28 14.95 -17.72 -2.90
C CYS A 28 13.59 -17.13 -3.32
N ILE A 29 13.43 -16.62 -4.55
CA ILE A 29 12.17 -16.01 -5.01
C ILE A 29 10.98 -16.99 -4.99
N PRO A 30 11.09 -18.24 -5.44
CA PRO A 30 9.99 -19.21 -5.35
C PRO A 30 9.64 -19.65 -3.93
N LYS A 31 10.57 -19.51 -2.97
CA LYS A 31 10.34 -19.88 -1.56
C LYS A 31 9.59 -18.80 -0.77
N LEU A 32 9.52 -17.59 -1.31
CA LEU A 32 8.84 -16.46 -0.68
C LEU A 32 7.35 -16.58 -0.99
N LYS A 33 6.53 -16.82 0.02
CA LYS A 33 5.07 -16.94 -0.09
C LYS A 33 4.43 -15.56 -0.25
N ILE A 34 4.78 -14.85 -1.32
CA ILE A 34 4.32 -13.49 -1.59
C ILE A 34 2.88 -13.58 -2.13
N PRO A 35 1.92 -12.84 -1.53
CA PRO A 35 0.57 -12.77 -2.07
C PRO A 35 0.56 -12.06 -3.44
N PRO A 36 -0.44 -12.31 -4.30
CA PRO A 36 -0.61 -11.57 -5.55
C PRO A 36 -0.67 -10.05 -5.30
N LEU A 37 0.05 -9.30 -6.12
CA LEU A 37 0.14 -7.84 -6.02
C LEU A 37 -0.73 -7.11 -7.04
N GLU A 38 -1.19 -7.86 -8.04
CA GLU A 38 -2.24 -7.43 -8.94
C GLU A 38 -3.21 -8.60 -9.23
N PRO A 39 -4.51 -8.44 -8.95
CA PRO A 39 -5.05 -7.38 -8.09
C PRO A 39 -4.49 -7.51 -6.67
N PHE A 40 -4.17 -6.39 -6.03
CA PHE A 40 -3.93 -6.37 -4.59
C PHE A 40 -5.28 -6.39 -3.87
N LEU A 41 -5.48 -7.37 -2.99
CA LEU A 41 -6.76 -7.63 -2.35
C LEU A 41 -6.66 -7.49 -0.83
N VAL A 42 -7.55 -6.69 -0.25
CA VAL A 42 -7.74 -6.58 1.19
C VAL A 42 -9.19 -6.99 1.49
N PRO A 43 -9.41 -8.14 2.18
CA PRO A 43 -10.75 -8.67 2.41
C PRO A 43 -11.66 -7.70 3.17
N GLU A 44 -11.13 -7.12 4.24
CA GLU A 44 -11.83 -6.17 5.09
C GLU A 44 -10.82 -5.29 5.82
N VAL A 45 -11.13 -4.00 5.92
CA VAL A 45 -10.40 -3.06 6.76
C VAL A 45 -11.40 -2.13 7.43
N THR A 46 -11.17 -1.87 8.71
CA THR A 46 -11.88 -0.85 9.47
C THR A 46 -10.89 0.21 9.91
N LEU A 47 -11.23 1.47 9.62
CA LEU A 47 -10.45 2.63 10.03
C LEU A 47 -11.30 3.45 11.00
N ASN A 48 -10.68 3.84 12.12
CA ASN A 48 -11.23 4.80 13.06
C ASN A 48 -10.15 5.84 13.34
N LYS A 49 -10.40 7.08 12.92
CA LYS A 49 -9.47 8.20 13.05
C LYS A 49 -10.21 9.46 13.45
N THR A 50 -9.65 10.16 14.42
CA THR A 50 -10.13 11.46 14.88
C THR A 50 -8.95 12.44 14.86
N SER A 51 -9.19 13.59 14.26
CA SER A 51 -8.24 14.70 14.15
C SER A 51 -9.02 16.02 14.08
N ASP A 52 -8.29 17.13 14.03
CA ASP A 52 -8.90 18.45 13.87
C ASP A 52 -9.65 18.59 12.53
N ALA A 53 -9.15 17.93 11.48
CA ALA A 53 -9.67 18.04 10.12
C ALA A 53 -10.60 16.88 9.70
N LEU A 54 -10.63 15.78 10.46
CA LEU A 54 -11.37 14.58 10.07
C LEU A 54 -11.72 13.74 11.30
N ASP A 55 -13.02 13.46 11.45
CA ASP A 55 -13.52 12.31 12.20
C ASP A 55 -13.98 11.27 11.19
N LEU A 56 -13.44 10.06 11.25
CA LEU A 56 -13.67 9.00 10.27
C LEU A 56 -13.87 7.69 11.00
N GLN A 57 -15.04 7.09 10.78
CA GLN A 57 -15.28 5.67 10.99
C GLN A 57 -15.69 5.06 9.66
N THR A 58 -14.89 4.13 9.14
CA THR A 58 -15.24 3.45 7.90
C THR A 58 -14.84 1.99 7.92
N THR A 59 -15.66 1.17 7.28
CA THR A 59 -15.35 -0.21 6.95
C THR A 59 -15.37 -0.37 5.44
N MET A 60 -14.27 -0.88 4.89
CA MET A 60 -14.15 -1.23 3.47
C MET A 60 -14.02 -2.75 3.35
N LYS A 61 -14.80 -3.34 2.45
CA LYS A 61 -14.78 -4.78 2.17
C LYS A 61 -14.48 -5.02 0.70
N GLN A 62 -13.78 -6.13 0.43
CA GLN A 62 -13.37 -6.52 -0.91
C GLN A 62 -12.61 -5.40 -1.63
N LEU A 63 -11.75 -4.70 -0.89
CA LEU A 63 -10.90 -3.66 -1.46
C LEU A 63 -9.95 -4.33 -2.46
N LYS A 64 -10.05 -3.88 -3.72
CA LYS A 64 -9.26 -4.37 -4.84
C LYS A 64 -8.54 -3.20 -5.48
N ILE A 65 -7.22 -3.33 -5.60
CA ILE A 65 -6.37 -2.35 -6.26
C ILE A 65 -5.70 -3.01 -7.47
N THR A 66 -5.71 -2.32 -8.62
CA THR A 66 -5.08 -2.76 -9.88
C THR A 66 -4.27 -1.62 -10.48
N GLY A 67 -3.38 -1.91 -11.43
CA GLY A 67 -2.40 -0.95 -11.96
C GLY A 67 -1.08 -0.88 -11.18
N THR A 68 -0.89 -1.77 -10.19
CA THR A 68 0.35 -1.88 -9.41
C THR A 68 1.50 -2.45 -10.24
N THR A 69 1.18 -3.16 -11.32
CA THR A 69 2.10 -3.80 -12.26
C THR A 69 2.94 -2.85 -13.10
N ASN A 70 2.41 -1.68 -13.47
CA ASN A 70 3.10 -0.70 -14.32
C ASN A 70 3.92 0.32 -13.52
N VAL A 71 4.37 -0.05 -12.32
CA VAL A 71 5.17 0.82 -11.47
C VAL A 71 6.55 1.07 -12.05
N LYS A 72 7.01 2.30 -11.89
CA LYS A 72 8.38 2.72 -12.19
C LYS A 72 9.12 2.92 -10.88
N VAL A 73 10.26 2.25 -10.74
CA VAL A 73 11.18 2.48 -9.62
C VAL A 73 12.16 3.56 -10.05
N SER A 74 12.15 4.71 -9.37
CA SER A 74 13.01 5.85 -9.69
C SER A 74 14.26 5.93 -8.83
N LYS A 75 14.22 5.37 -7.61
CA LYS A 75 15.34 5.34 -6.67
C LYS A 75 15.27 4.10 -5.80
N LEU A 76 16.43 3.49 -5.56
CA LEU A 76 16.62 2.44 -4.57
C LEU A 76 17.92 2.72 -3.80
N ASN A 77 17.86 2.70 -2.47
CA ASN A 77 19.04 2.78 -1.62
C ASN A 77 18.95 1.72 -0.52
N VAL A 78 20.05 1.02 -0.26
CA VAL A 78 20.12 -0.11 0.66
C VAL A 78 21.45 -0.05 1.38
N ASP A 79 21.39 -0.05 2.71
CA ASP A 79 22.53 -0.22 3.58
C ASP A 79 22.36 -1.51 4.37
N LEU A 80 23.20 -2.50 4.07
CA LEU A 80 23.18 -3.81 4.73
C LEU A 80 23.92 -3.81 6.07
N THR A 81 24.76 -2.81 6.34
CA THR A 81 25.45 -2.65 7.63
C THR A 81 24.46 -2.16 8.68
N ASP A 82 23.68 -1.14 8.34
CA ASP A 82 22.68 -0.56 9.23
C ASP A 82 21.28 -1.17 9.06
N LEU A 83 21.11 -2.09 8.10
CA LEU A 83 19.85 -2.75 7.74
C LEU A 83 18.72 -1.75 7.45
N VAL A 84 19.06 -0.67 6.74
CA VAL A 84 18.09 0.35 6.31
C VAL A 84 17.99 0.37 4.80
N GLY A 85 16.86 0.85 4.30
CA GLY A 85 16.77 1.19 2.89
C GLY A 85 15.53 2.00 2.55
N SER A 86 15.52 2.46 1.31
CA SER A 86 14.47 3.31 0.78
C SER A 86 14.24 3.04 -0.69
N VAL A 87 13.00 3.22 -1.12
CA VAL A 87 12.61 3.08 -2.52
C VAL A 87 11.62 4.19 -2.90
N SER A 88 11.76 4.71 -4.11
CA SER A 88 10.83 5.68 -4.69
C SER A 88 10.12 5.05 -5.89
N LEU A 89 8.80 5.12 -5.88
CA LEU A 89 7.90 4.47 -6.81
C LEU A 89 6.99 5.48 -7.48
N ALA A 90 6.65 5.23 -8.73
CA ALA A 90 5.67 5.99 -9.47
C ALA A 90 4.71 5.07 -10.21
N PHE A 91 3.42 5.30 -10.04
CA PHE A 91 2.33 4.60 -10.73
C PHE A 91 1.60 5.62 -11.62
N ALA A 92 1.32 5.23 -12.86
CA ALA A 92 0.57 6.07 -13.78
C ALA A 92 -0.88 6.21 -13.29
N ASP A 93 -1.57 5.07 -13.15
CA ASP A 93 -2.93 4.98 -12.63
C ASP A 93 -3.05 3.76 -11.71
N LEU A 94 -3.72 3.94 -10.57
CA LEU A 94 -4.18 2.87 -9.69
C LEU A 94 -5.69 2.87 -9.67
N ASN A 95 -6.32 1.76 -10.04
CA ASN A 95 -7.78 1.62 -9.97
C ASN A 95 -8.16 0.91 -8.69
N VAL A 96 -9.13 1.48 -7.97
CA VAL A 96 -9.59 1.04 -6.66
C VAL A 96 -11.08 0.72 -6.75
N THR A 97 -11.46 -0.47 -6.33
CA THR A 97 -12.87 -0.82 -6.12
C THR A 97 -13.08 -1.36 -4.71
N THR A 98 -14.15 -0.97 -4.05
CA THR A 98 -14.49 -1.49 -2.71
C THR A 98 -15.98 -1.37 -2.44
N LEU A 99 -16.47 -2.22 -1.55
CA LEU A 99 -17.71 -1.96 -0.81
C LEU A 99 -17.35 -1.11 0.40
N TYR A 100 -18.12 -0.08 0.72
CA TYR A 100 -17.85 0.80 1.85
C TYR A 100 -19.08 1.02 2.72
N VAL A 101 -18.82 1.23 4.00
CA VAL A 101 -19.70 1.92 4.95
C VAL A 101 -18.85 3.02 5.56
N ILE A 102 -19.34 4.25 5.53
CA ILE A 102 -18.61 5.42 6.04
C ILE A 102 -19.55 6.28 6.87
N ASP A 103 -19.00 6.72 8.00
CA ASP A 103 -19.49 7.82 8.81
C ASP A 103 -18.29 8.73 9.06
N ALA A 104 -18.27 9.87 8.39
CA ALA A 104 -17.18 10.82 8.55
C ALA A 104 -17.71 12.25 8.65
N LEU A 105 -17.00 13.06 9.44
CA LEU A 105 -17.19 14.49 9.54
C LEU A 105 -15.91 15.19 9.10
N PHE A 106 -15.95 15.75 7.90
CA PHE A 106 -14.81 16.43 7.30
C PHE A 106 -14.79 17.90 7.73
N MET A 107 -13.62 18.38 8.15
CA MET A 107 -13.38 19.75 8.65
C MET A 107 -14.43 20.22 9.68
N LYS A 108 -14.92 19.29 10.50
CA LYS A 108 -15.98 19.49 11.52
C LYS A 108 -17.30 20.07 10.98
N MET A 109 -17.52 20.05 9.66
CA MET A 109 -18.68 20.71 9.05
C MET A 109 -19.40 19.87 8.00
N VAL A 110 -18.67 19.04 7.24
CA VAL A 110 -19.25 18.33 6.09
C VAL A 110 -19.46 16.87 6.46
N PRO A 111 -20.71 16.42 6.67
CA PRO A 111 -20.99 15.02 6.93
C PRO A 111 -20.86 14.22 5.62
N MET A 112 -20.13 13.12 5.69
CA MET A 112 -19.97 12.13 4.64
C MET A 112 -20.43 10.78 5.20
N ILE A 113 -21.74 10.56 5.14
CA ILE A 113 -22.38 9.34 5.65
C ILE A 113 -22.96 8.58 4.46
N GLY A 114 -22.64 7.30 4.37
CA GLY A 114 -23.19 6.46 3.33
C GLY A 114 -22.70 5.03 3.36
N GLN A 115 -23.36 4.20 2.57
CA GLN A 115 -22.91 2.85 2.29
C GLN A 115 -23.15 2.52 0.83
N GLY A 116 -22.21 1.81 0.22
CA GLY A 116 -22.26 1.65 -1.22
C GLY A 116 -21.07 0.95 -1.81
N GLN A 117 -20.96 1.11 -3.12
CA GLN A 117 -19.79 0.69 -3.89
C GLN A 117 -19.03 1.94 -4.34
N PHE A 118 -17.71 1.89 -4.20
CA PHE A 118 -16.81 2.90 -4.75
C PHE A 118 -15.99 2.27 -5.87
N ASN A 119 -15.87 2.98 -6.98
CA ASN A 119 -14.95 2.67 -8.06
C ASN A 119 -14.23 3.95 -8.46
N GLY A 120 -12.91 3.98 -8.36
CA GLY A 120 -12.13 5.16 -8.69
C GLY A 120 -10.74 4.86 -9.21
N THR A 121 -10.11 5.91 -9.71
CA THR A 121 -8.76 5.92 -10.28
C THR A 121 -7.96 7.01 -9.58
N LEU A 122 -6.79 6.63 -9.06
CA LEU A 122 -5.76 7.54 -8.58
C LEU A 122 -4.71 7.70 -9.68
N SER A 123 -4.46 8.92 -10.12
CA SER A 123 -3.53 9.21 -11.22
C SER A 123 -2.26 9.90 -10.72
N ASN A 124 -1.14 9.60 -11.38
CA ASN A 124 0.20 10.13 -11.08
C ASN A 124 0.54 9.97 -9.59
N VAL A 125 0.45 8.73 -9.12
CA VAL A 125 0.75 8.37 -7.73
C VAL A 125 2.25 8.21 -7.57
N ARG A 126 2.84 8.88 -6.59
CA ARG A 126 4.25 8.70 -6.20
C ARG A 126 4.32 8.26 -4.76
N VAL A 127 5.20 7.32 -4.47
CA VAL A 127 5.34 6.74 -3.15
C VAL A 127 6.82 6.63 -2.82
N ASP A 128 7.23 7.29 -1.75
CA ASP A 128 8.54 7.11 -1.13
C ASP A 128 8.37 6.22 0.10
N LEU A 129 9.11 5.11 0.14
CA LEU A 129 9.15 4.20 1.27
C LEU A 129 10.54 4.24 1.88
N ALA A 130 10.61 4.28 3.21
CA ALA A 130 11.85 4.12 3.95
C ALA A 130 11.62 3.13 5.10
N GLY A 131 12.52 2.18 5.28
CA GLY A 131 12.38 1.14 6.29
C GLY A 131 13.67 0.80 6.99
N LYS A 132 13.53 0.27 8.20
CA LYS A 132 14.61 -0.33 8.98
C LYS A 132 14.25 -1.76 9.32
N ALA A 133 15.22 -2.63 9.18
CA ALA A 133 15.12 -4.04 9.51
C ALA A 133 16.06 -4.42 10.67
N GLU A 134 15.78 -5.57 11.27
CA GLU A 134 16.63 -6.22 12.25
C GLU A 134 16.67 -7.72 11.94
N LEU A 135 17.71 -8.40 12.44
CA LEU A 135 17.77 -9.86 12.42
C LEU A 135 17.11 -10.42 13.67
N SER A 136 16.28 -11.44 13.48
CA SER A 136 15.78 -12.23 14.60
C SER A 136 16.94 -12.92 15.32
N PRO A 137 16.78 -13.27 16.61
CA PRO A 137 17.68 -14.22 17.26
C PRO A 137 17.78 -15.51 16.42
N LYS A 138 18.94 -16.17 16.50
CA LYS A 138 19.14 -17.46 15.85
C LYS A 138 18.22 -18.50 16.48
N ASN A 139 17.57 -19.31 15.65
CA ASN A 139 16.81 -20.47 16.11
C ASN A 139 17.74 -21.66 16.43
N ASP A 140 17.17 -22.79 16.88
CA ASP A 140 17.91 -24.01 17.22
C ASP A 140 18.70 -24.62 16.03
N LEU A 141 18.33 -24.25 14.81
CA LEU A 141 19.00 -24.65 13.56
C LEU A 141 20.10 -23.65 13.15
N GLY A 142 20.32 -22.59 13.93
CA GLY A 142 21.35 -21.58 13.67
C GLY A 142 20.97 -20.49 12.66
N HIS A 143 19.71 -20.45 12.22
CA HIS A 143 19.19 -19.50 11.23
C HIS A 143 18.64 -18.24 11.88
N SER A 144 18.91 -17.10 11.26
CA SER A 144 18.28 -15.81 11.57
C SER A 144 17.34 -15.39 10.45
N TYR A 145 16.35 -14.56 10.75
CA TYR A 145 15.39 -14.06 9.76
C TYR A 145 15.36 -12.55 9.78
N LEU A 146 15.27 -11.95 8.61
CA LEU A 146 15.12 -10.51 8.51
C LEU A 146 13.69 -10.12 8.89
N LYS A 147 13.55 -9.06 9.69
CA LYS A 147 12.28 -8.48 10.08
C LYS A 147 12.33 -6.98 9.89
N ILE A 148 11.43 -6.42 9.10
CA ILE A 148 11.21 -4.98 9.05
C ILE A 148 10.55 -4.57 10.37
N ILE A 149 11.20 -3.66 11.10
CA ILE A 149 10.74 -3.16 12.40
C ILE A 149 10.17 -1.75 12.32
N GLN A 150 10.55 -1.00 11.28
CA GLN A 150 10.05 0.35 11.01
C GLN A 150 9.83 0.50 9.51
N LEU A 151 8.70 1.07 9.14
CA LEU A 151 8.36 1.42 7.77
C LEU A 151 7.65 2.76 7.79
N LYS A 152 8.12 3.69 6.97
CA LYS A 152 7.45 4.97 6.71
C LYS A 152 7.16 5.07 5.23
N ILE A 153 5.94 5.48 4.92
CA ILE A 153 5.47 5.73 3.57
C ILE A 153 5.10 7.19 3.45
N LYS A 154 5.52 7.82 2.36
CA LYS A 154 5.10 9.14 1.94
C LYS A 154 4.51 9.09 0.55
N GLY A 155 3.25 9.48 0.46
CA GLY A 155 2.45 9.42 -0.75
C GLY A 155 2.21 10.79 -1.35
N PHE A 156 2.16 10.84 -2.67
CA PHE A 156 1.61 11.95 -3.42
C PHE A 156 0.62 11.41 -4.44
N ILE A 157 -0.60 11.96 -4.44
CA ILE A 157 -1.66 11.60 -5.40
C ILE A 157 -1.88 12.81 -6.32
N GLY A 158 -1.62 12.63 -7.61
CA GLY A 158 -1.78 13.67 -8.61
C GLY A 158 -3.23 14.08 -8.80
N ASP A 159 -4.14 13.14 -9.05
CA ASP A 159 -5.59 13.35 -9.07
C ASP A 159 -6.27 12.07 -8.58
N ALA A 160 -7.52 12.19 -8.15
CA ALA A 160 -8.34 11.06 -7.76
C ALA A 160 -9.76 11.26 -8.25
N ARG A 161 -10.26 10.36 -9.07
CA ARG A 161 -11.63 10.42 -9.58
C ARG A 161 -12.33 9.14 -9.23
N GLY A 162 -13.62 9.24 -8.96
CA GLY A 162 -14.38 8.04 -8.64
C GLY A 162 -15.86 8.25 -8.78
N HIS A 163 -16.55 7.13 -8.76
CA HIS A 163 -17.98 7.03 -8.76
C HIS A 163 -18.41 6.25 -7.54
N VAL A 164 -19.44 6.77 -6.89
CA VAL A 164 -20.07 6.18 -5.73
C VAL A 164 -21.47 5.74 -6.13
N VAL A 165 -21.80 4.49 -5.85
CA VAL A 165 -23.15 3.93 -5.99
C VAL A 165 -23.69 3.68 -4.59
N ASP A 166 -24.67 4.48 -4.16
CA ASP A 166 -25.39 4.22 -2.92
C ASP A 166 -26.11 2.87 -3.00
N THR A 167 -25.96 2.06 -1.97
CA THR A 167 -26.69 0.79 -1.81
C THR A 167 -27.41 0.76 -0.47
N SER A 168 -27.73 1.92 0.10
CA SER A 168 -28.42 2.04 1.39
C SER A 168 -29.93 1.89 1.26
N GLY A 169 -30.49 2.27 0.10
CA GLY A 169 -31.94 2.30 -0.10
C GLY A 169 -32.65 3.37 0.75
N ASN A 170 -31.90 4.26 1.39
CA ASN A 170 -32.42 5.37 2.19
C ASN A 170 -32.31 6.68 1.40
N PRO A 171 -33.43 7.34 1.02
CA PRO A 171 -33.40 8.61 0.30
C PRO A 171 -32.61 9.73 0.99
N GLU A 172 -32.57 9.73 2.33
CA GLU A 172 -31.78 10.72 3.09
C GLU A 172 -30.28 10.51 2.89
N ASN A 173 -29.82 9.26 2.95
CA ASN A 173 -28.41 8.90 2.69
C ASN A 173 -28.01 9.25 1.25
N VAL A 174 -28.92 9.09 0.28
CA VAL A 174 -28.67 9.49 -1.10
C VAL A 174 -28.41 10.99 -1.21
N ASN A 175 -29.20 11.83 -0.53
CA ASN A 175 -29.01 13.27 -0.53
C ASN A 175 -27.68 13.68 0.13
N ILE A 176 -27.35 13.09 1.29
CA ILE A 176 -26.07 13.32 1.97
C ILE A 176 -24.90 12.88 1.10
N THR A 177 -25.00 11.72 0.46
CA THR A 177 -23.99 11.18 -0.46
C THR A 177 -23.78 12.11 -1.65
N ASN A 178 -24.85 12.61 -2.27
CA ASN A 178 -24.74 13.54 -3.39
C ASN A 178 -24.09 14.88 -2.99
N ALA A 179 -24.41 15.39 -1.80
CA ALA A 179 -23.77 16.60 -1.27
C ALA A 179 -22.27 16.37 -0.97
N ALA A 180 -21.92 15.20 -0.41
CA ALA A 180 -20.53 14.80 -0.18
C ALA A 180 -19.74 14.65 -1.49
N ILE A 181 -20.36 14.10 -2.55
CA ILE A 181 -19.75 14.02 -3.88
C ILE A 181 -19.51 15.42 -4.44
N ALA A 182 -20.50 16.31 -4.39
CA ALA A 182 -20.34 17.69 -4.87
C ALA A 182 -19.21 18.42 -4.12
N PHE A 183 -19.18 18.28 -2.79
CA PHE A 183 -18.09 18.82 -1.98
C PHE A 183 -16.73 18.23 -2.37
N TYR A 184 -16.64 16.92 -2.61
CA TYR A 184 -15.41 16.28 -3.06
C TYR A 184 -14.95 16.83 -4.42
N GLU A 185 -15.87 17.05 -5.36
CA GLU A 185 -15.54 17.60 -6.67
C GLU A 185 -15.02 19.04 -6.58
N ASP A 186 -15.61 19.87 -5.73
CA ASP A 186 -15.20 21.27 -5.53
C ASP A 186 -13.89 21.42 -4.74
N TYR A 187 -13.64 20.54 -3.76
CA TYR A 187 -12.52 20.64 -2.79
C TYR A 187 -11.60 19.42 -2.81
N ARG A 188 -11.46 18.79 -3.99
CA ARG A 188 -10.77 17.50 -4.14
C ARG A 188 -9.36 17.48 -3.57
N ARG A 189 -8.59 18.56 -3.79
CA ARG A 189 -7.19 18.63 -3.35
C ARG A 189 -7.09 18.64 -1.82
N GLU A 190 -7.94 19.41 -1.17
CA GLU A 190 -8.03 19.53 0.28
C GLU A 190 -8.44 18.19 0.89
N VAL A 191 -9.43 17.51 0.30
CA VAL A 191 -9.84 16.17 0.70
C VAL A 191 -8.69 15.18 0.59
N LEU A 192 -7.98 15.16 -0.54
CA LEU A 192 -6.81 14.29 -0.70
C LEU A 192 -5.70 14.59 0.30
N ASN A 193 -5.42 15.87 0.58
CA ASN A 193 -4.37 16.23 1.55
C ASN A 193 -4.70 15.75 2.97
N ILE A 194 -5.98 15.76 3.35
CA ILE A 194 -6.45 15.29 4.66
C ILE A 194 -6.49 13.75 4.73
N LEU A 195 -6.88 13.08 3.64
CA LEU A 195 -6.93 11.61 3.60
C LEU A 195 -5.58 10.94 3.38
N THR A 196 -4.63 11.60 2.71
CA THR A 196 -3.32 11.01 2.36
C THR A 196 -2.57 10.45 3.57
N PRO A 197 -2.45 11.16 4.72
CA PRO A 197 -1.81 10.59 5.92
C PRO A 197 -2.51 9.32 6.44
N VAL A 198 -3.85 9.25 6.36
CA VAL A 198 -4.62 8.05 6.75
C VAL A 198 -4.30 6.89 5.82
N ILE A 199 -4.20 7.16 4.51
CA ILE A 199 -3.81 6.18 3.49
C ILE A 199 -2.37 5.72 3.70
N GLU A 200 -1.44 6.64 4.00
CA GLU A 200 -0.03 6.31 4.32
C GLU A 200 0.06 5.31 5.48
N GLU A 201 -0.62 5.58 6.60
CA GLU A 201 -0.61 4.69 7.78
C GLU A 201 -1.24 3.32 7.50
N PHE A 202 -2.32 3.29 6.71
CA PHE A 202 -2.94 2.04 6.28
C PHE A 202 -1.97 1.23 5.41
N CYS A 203 -1.35 1.86 4.42
CA CYS A 203 -0.37 1.22 3.54
C CYS A 203 0.86 0.75 4.33
N GLU A 204 1.35 1.52 5.30
CA GLU A 204 2.46 1.12 6.19
C GLU A 204 2.14 -0.21 6.88
N SER A 205 0.96 -0.32 7.49
CA SER A 205 0.53 -1.52 8.21
C SER A 205 0.41 -2.73 7.28
N VAL A 206 -0.19 -2.53 6.12
CA VAL A 206 -0.40 -3.60 5.12
C VAL A 206 0.92 -4.09 4.53
N VAL A 207 1.77 -3.17 4.06
CA VAL A 207 3.07 -3.50 3.47
C VAL A 207 3.97 -4.19 4.50
N LEU A 208 4.00 -3.69 5.73
CA LEU A 208 4.79 -4.30 6.80
C LEU A 208 4.39 -5.76 7.05
N ASN A 209 3.09 -6.04 7.11
CA ASN A 209 2.59 -7.40 7.30
C ASN A 209 2.94 -8.33 6.14
N VAL A 210 2.73 -7.88 4.91
CA VAL A 210 3.04 -8.67 3.70
C VAL A 210 4.53 -8.95 3.59
N VAL A 211 5.36 -7.93 3.76
CA VAL A 211 6.83 -8.05 3.64
C VAL A 211 7.39 -8.94 4.75
N ASN A 212 6.96 -8.75 6.01
CA ASN A 212 7.44 -9.59 7.10
C ASN A 212 6.97 -11.05 6.97
N GLN A 213 5.76 -11.29 6.48
CA GLN A 213 5.30 -12.65 6.17
C GLN A 213 6.19 -13.30 5.11
N ALA A 214 6.54 -12.58 4.04
CA ALA A 214 7.46 -13.09 3.02
C ALA A 214 8.86 -13.35 3.60
N LEU A 215 9.47 -12.37 4.28
CA LEU A 215 10.83 -12.50 4.82
C LEU A 215 10.97 -13.63 5.86
N SER A 216 9.89 -13.97 6.57
CA SER A 216 9.89 -15.08 7.54
C SER A 216 10.09 -16.47 6.92
N THR A 217 10.00 -16.63 5.60
CA THR A 217 10.11 -17.95 4.95
C THR A 217 11.52 -18.30 4.49
N VAL A 218 12.46 -17.35 4.50
CA VAL A 218 13.83 -17.53 4.01
C VAL A 218 14.83 -17.09 5.09
N PRO A 219 15.72 -17.98 5.57
CA PRO A 219 16.83 -17.60 6.45
C PRO A 219 17.69 -16.50 5.82
N PHE A 220 18.13 -15.54 6.62
CA PHE A 220 18.98 -14.44 6.16
C PHE A 220 20.30 -14.97 5.56
N GLU A 221 20.83 -16.07 6.09
CA GLU A 221 22.04 -16.72 5.58
C GLU A 221 21.86 -17.25 4.14
N ASP A 222 20.65 -17.72 3.81
CA ASP A 222 20.30 -18.24 2.49
C ASP A 222 20.01 -17.13 1.47
N MET A 223 19.79 -15.89 1.93
CA MET A 223 19.49 -14.74 1.06
C MET A 223 20.68 -14.27 0.22
N PHE A 224 21.91 -14.61 0.63
CA PHE A 224 23.15 -14.15 -0.02
C PHE A 224 24.05 -15.27 -0.51
N ALA A 225 23.62 -16.54 -0.40
CA ALA A 225 24.38 -17.65 -0.95
C ALA A 225 24.43 -17.51 -2.49
N GLU A 226 25.61 -17.17 -3.02
CA GLU A 226 25.87 -17.20 -4.46
C GLU A 226 25.70 -18.62 -5.01
N ASP A 227 25.29 -18.74 -6.27
CA ASP A 227 25.31 -20.01 -6.99
C ASP A 227 26.76 -20.52 -7.04
N SER A 228 27.09 -21.42 -6.13
CA SER A 228 28.20 -22.33 -6.33
C SER A 228 27.76 -23.39 -7.33
N LYS A 229 27.90 -23.06 -8.63
CA LYS A 229 28.27 -23.98 -9.71
C LYS A 229 28.42 -23.28 -11.06
#